data_AF-A0ABD6DML7-F1
#
_entry.id   AF-A0ABD6DML7-F1
#
_cell.length_a   1.000
_cell.length_b   1.000
_cell.length_c   1.000
_cell.angle_alpha   90.00
_cell.angle_beta   90.00
_cell.angle_gamma   90.00
#
_symmetry.space_group_name_H-M   'P 1'
#
loop_
_entity.id
_entity.type
_entity.pdbx_description
1 polymer ?
#
loop_
_entity_poly.entity_id
_entity_poly.type
_entity_poly.pdbx_seq_one_letter_code
_entity_poly.pdbx_strand_id
1 'polypeptide(L)'
;MHVRIPLPFDAAEPIEYLTFGRKSWLLFRVWLLQVVILFFEVQILRSVHPSIERALGSLEVVQLYLVISLVALLVLASFARRMGRLTFAASFRHPLHVGLSVFGYLGMAGSLVLPVVSLTGVPPAVADGVDAVDVALVSLVTTTLAALLIVEFYALFDLEDYPSKREIRTTTRGWVRALDWCEEPDGTRRKRERYEEFRQRTDDLSALLEYAATAEGRELGGDFEDWVADYQQQSLLSQEAIVRGDTRNQRLQDQHRSLQDLVDRFERISEM
;
A
#
# COMPACT_ATOMS: atom_id res chain seq x y z
N MET A 1 32.31 -11.31 14.38
CA MET A 1 30.90 -11.19 14.82
C MET A 1 30.38 -9.87 14.28
N HIS A 2 29.86 -9.85 13.05
CA HIS A 2 29.35 -8.63 12.43
C HIS A 2 27.93 -8.38 12.92
N VAL A 3 27.77 -7.36 13.76
CA VAL A 3 26.47 -6.82 14.11
C VAL A 3 25.94 -6.12 12.86
N ARG A 4 25.06 -6.79 12.11
CA ARG A 4 24.21 -6.11 11.13
C ARG A 4 23.20 -5.32 11.93
N ILE A 5 23.34 -3.99 11.95
CA ILE A 5 22.24 -3.11 12.30
C ILE A 5 21.24 -3.29 11.16
N PRO A 6 20.02 -3.83 11.40
CA PRO A 6 19.01 -3.87 10.35
C PRO A 6 18.70 -2.41 9.99
N LEU A 7 19.16 -1.99 8.82
CA LEU A 7 18.62 -0.80 8.19
C LEU A 7 17.14 -1.10 7.95
N PRO A 8 16.22 -0.15 8.15
CA PRO A 8 14.78 -0.36 7.93
C PRO A 8 14.40 -0.54 6.43
N PHE A 9 15.37 -0.92 5.61
CA PHE A 9 15.33 -1.03 4.16
C PHE A 9 15.81 -2.43 3.73
N ASP A 10 15.33 -3.50 4.37
CA ASP A 10 15.39 -4.79 3.71
C ASP A 10 14.51 -4.68 2.45
N ALA A 11 15.16 -4.87 1.30
CA ALA A 11 14.89 -4.27 0.01
C ALA A 11 13.49 -4.52 -0.58
N ALA A 12 12.49 -3.75 -0.15
CA ALA A 12 11.38 -3.42 -1.04
C ALA A 12 11.96 -2.60 -2.20
N GLU A 13 11.71 -3.02 -3.44
CA GLU A 13 12.14 -2.23 -4.59
C GLU A 13 11.56 -0.80 -4.46
N PRO A 14 12.31 0.26 -4.77
CA PRO A 14 11.82 1.65 -4.64
C PRO A 14 10.46 1.90 -5.32
N ILE A 15 10.15 1.10 -6.35
CA ILE A 15 8.89 1.13 -7.08
C ILE A 15 7.70 0.58 -6.28
N GLU A 16 7.93 -0.31 -5.30
CA GLU A 16 6.86 -0.82 -4.43
C GLU A 16 6.26 0.31 -3.58
N TYR A 17 7.02 1.34 -3.23
CA TYR A 17 6.51 2.51 -2.51
C TYR A 17 5.53 3.36 -3.32
N LEU A 18 5.65 3.31 -4.64
CA LEU A 18 4.73 3.98 -5.56
C LEU A 18 3.54 3.08 -5.91
N THR A 19 3.82 1.80 -6.15
CA THR A 19 2.85 0.86 -6.71
C THR A 19 2.13 0.02 -5.67
N PHE A 20 2.58 0.03 -4.41
CA PHE A 20 2.12 -0.87 -3.35
C PHE A 20 2.25 -2.35 -3.75
N GLY A 21 3.36 -2.69 -4.40
CA GLY A 21 3.67 -4.03 -4.91
C GLY A 21 3.01 -4.39 -6.23
N ARG A 22 2.19 -3.50 -6.80
CA ARG A 22 1.45 -3.77 -8.04
C ARG A 22 2.29 -3.54 -9.30
N LYS A 23 1.71 -3.93 -10.44
CA LYS A 23 2.32 -3.75 -11.76
C LYS A 23 2.58 -2.27 -12.04
N SER A 24 3.85 -1.89 -12.18
CA SER A 24 4.28 -0.53 -12.51
C SER A 24 3.70 0.02 -13.82
N TRP A 25 3.36 -0.85 -14.77
CA TRP A 25 2.67 -0.46 -16.01
C TRP A 25 1.33 0.25 -15.78
N LEU A 26 0.58 -0.12 -14.73
CA LEU A 26 -0.69 0.54 -14.40
C LEU A 26 -0.46 2.00 -13.98
N LEU A 27 0.55 2.23 -13.15
CA LEU A 27 0.98 3.55 -12.72
C LEU A 27 1.48 4.39 -13.92
N PHE A 28 2.25 3.77 -14.81
CA PHE A 28 2.72 4.41 -16.04
C PHE A 28 1.57 4.80 -16.97
N ARG A 29 0.53 3.96 -17.11
CA ARG A 29 -0.65 4.25 -17.92
C ARG A 29 -1.41 5.48 -17.41
N VAL A 30 -1.60 5.58 -16.10
CA VAL A 30 -2.21 6.75 -15.42
C VAL A 30 -1.35 8.00 -15.66
N TRP A 31 -0.04 7.89 -15.46
CA TRP A 31 0.90 8.98 -15.69
C TRP A 31 0.88 9.47 -17.16
N LEU A 32 0.81 8.57 -18.13
CA LEU A 32 0.69 8.92 -19.56
C LEU A 32 -0.64 9.62 -19.87
N LEU A 33 -1.75 9.20 -19.24
CA LEU A 33 -3.03 9.87 -19.39
C LEU A 33 -2.95 11.33 -18.90
N GLN A 34 -2.26 11.58 -17.79
CA GLN A 34 -2.03 12.94 -17.29
C GLN A 34 -1.19 13.79 -18.24
N VAL A 35 -0.18 13.22 -18.91
CA VAL A 35 0.57 13.92 -19.97
C VAL A 35 -0.37 14.45 -21.05
N VAL A 36 -1.30 13.61 -21.50
CA VAL A 36 -2.26 13.96 -22.55
C VAL A 36 -3.21 15.06 -22.08
N ILE A 37 -3.81 14.90 -20.90
CA ILE A 37 -4.72 15.89 -20.30
C ILE A 37 -4.03 17.24 -20.19
N LEU A 38 -2.83 17.25 -19.63
CA LEU A 38 -2.09 18.48 -19.38
C LEU A 38 -1.65 19.16 -20.68
N PHE A 39 -1.29 18.39 -21.71
CA PHE A 39 -1.00 18.95 -23.04
C PHE A 39 -2.23 19.63 -23.66
N PHE A 40 -3.42 19.05 -23.54
CA PHE A 40 -4.67 19.68 -23.99
C PHE A 40 -4.99 20.96 -23.19
N GLU A 41 -4.85 20.94 -21.88
CA GLU A 41 -5.09 22.11 -21.03
C GLU A 41 -4.15 23.27 -21.36
N VAL A 42 -2.87 23.00 -21.60
CA VAL A 42 -1.89 24.03 -21.99
C VAL A 42 -2.25 24.70 -23.31
N GLN A 43 -2.74 23.93 -24.29
CA GLN A 43 -3.20 24.50 -25.56
C GLN A 43 -4.41 25.42 -25.37
N ILE A 44 -5.35 25.03 -24.51
CA ILE A 44 -6.53 25.84 -24.19
C ILE A 44 -6.10 27.12 -23.45
N LEU A 45 -5.24 27.03 -22.44
CA LEU A 45 -4.77 28.19 -21.67
C LEU A 45 -4.05 29.23 -22.54
N ARG A 46 -3.21 28.80 -23.49
CA ARG A 46 -2.57 29.72 -24.45
C ARG A 46 -3.56 30.49 -25.32
N SER A 47 -4.73 29.92 -25.59
CA SER A 47 -5.76 30.58 -26.40
C SER A 47 -6.51 31.70 -25.66
N VAL A 48 -6.41 31.76 -24.32
CA VAL A 48 -7.17 32.70 -23.45
C VAL A 48 -6.27 33.83 -22.86
N HIS A 49 -4.98 33.84 -23.20
CA HIS A 49 -3.90 34.44 -22.39
C HIS A 49 -3.92 35.97 -22.12
N PRO A 50 -4.40 36.91 -22.96
CA PRO A 50 -4.12 38.33 -22.69
C PRO A 50 -4.98 38.98 -21.59
N SER A 51 -6.08 38.35 -21.14
CA SER A 51 -7.01 38.98 -20.19
C SER A 51 -6.86 38.52 -18.73
N ILE A 52 -6.07 37.48 -18.48
CA ILE A 52 -6.02 36.80 -17.18
C ILE A 52 -4.77 37.20 -16.35
N GLU A 53 -3.65 37.55 -16.97
CA GLU A 53 -2.38 37.87 -16.28
C GLU A 53 -2.49 38.95 -15.19
N ARG A 54 -3.34 39.97 -15.37
CA ARG A 54 -3.50 41.04 -14.35
C ARG A 54 -4.38 40.65 -13.16
N ALA A 55 -5.22 39.64 -13.30
CA ALA A 55 -6.10 39.18 -12.23
C ALA A 55 -5.43 38.12 -11.32
N LEU A 56 -4.40 37.45 -11.82
CA LEU A 56 -3.73 36.34 -11.15
C LEU A 56 -2.71 36.74 -10.08
N GLY A 57 -2.24 37.99 -10.09
CA GLY A 57 -1.21 38.48 -9.18
C GLY A 57 -1.68 38.96 -7.81
N SER A 58 -2.98 38.86 -7.49
CA SER A 58 -3.47 39.32 -6.19
C SER A 58 -3.11 38.35 -5.06
N LEU A 59 -2.86 38.87 -3.86
CA LEU A 59 -2.57 38.06 -2.68
C LEU A 59 -3.68 37.03 -2.39
N GLU A 60 -4.93 37.38 -2.68
CA GLU A 60 -6.09 36.50 -2.51
C GLU A 60 -6.03 35.26 -3.43
N VAL A 61 -5.58 35.43 -4.68
CA VAL A 61 -5.43 34.32 -5.63
C VAL A 61 -4.27 33.41 -5.22
N VAL A 62 -3.14 33.98 -4.79
CA VAL A 62 -2.00 33.21 -4.26
C VAL A 62 -2.42 32.38 -3.04
N GLN A 63 -3.17 32.97 -2.10
CA GLN A 63 -3.70 32.25 -0.94
C GLN A 63 -4.63 31.11 -1.36
N LEU A 64 -5.51 31.34 -2.33
CA LEU A 64 -6.41 30.31 -2.84
C LEU A 64 -5.63 29.12 -3.43
N TYR A 65 -4.59 29.37 -4.23
CA TYR A 65 -3.75 28.32 -4.82
C TYR A 65 -3.01 27.49 -3.77
N LEU A 66 -2.51 28.13 -2.72
CA LEU A 66 -1.87 27.44 -1.60
C LEU A 66 -2.88 26.59 -0.80
N VAL A 67 -4.09 27.10 -0.56
CA VAL A 67 -5.16 26.34 0.12
C VAL A 67 -5.54 25.11 -0.69
N ILE A 68 -5.75 25.23 -2.00
CA ILE A 68 -6.09 24.08 -2.86
C ILE A 68 -4.91 23.09 -2.88
N SER A 69 -3.66 23.57 -2.96
CA SER A 69 -2.46 22.71 -2.89
C SER A 69 -2.43 21.88 -1.59
N LEU A 70 -2.76 22.52 -0.46
CA LEU A 70 -2.81 21.85 0.83
C LEU A 70 -3.90 20.78 0.86
N VAL A 71 -5.08 21.07 0.32
CA VAL A 71 -6.17 20.09 0.20
C VAL A 71 -5.76 18.91 -0.69
N ALA A 72 -5.13 19.17 -1.83
CA ALA A 72 -4.62 18.12 -2.71
C ALA A 72 -3.56 17.24 -2.02
N LEU A 73 -2.65 17.84 -1.24
CA LEU A 73 -1.67 17.10 -0.46
C LEU A 73 -2.33 16.23 0.63
N LEU A 74 -3.39 16.72 1.28
CA LEU A 74 -4.16 15.93 2.23
C LEU A 74 -4.87 14.75 1.56
N VAL A 75 -5.44 14.94 0.36
CA VAL A 75 -6.02 13.87 -0.45
C VAL A 75 -4.94 12.84 -0.79
N LEU A 76 -3.80 13.28 -1.32
CA LEU A 76 -2.66 12.43 -1.66
C LEU A 76 -2.21 11.57 -0.46
N ALA A 77 -1.99 12.20 0.69
CA ALA A 77 -1.58 11.49 1.91
C ALA A 77 -2.67 10.53 2.43
N SER A 78 -3.95 10.90 2.31
CA SER A 78 -5.08 10.04 2.70
C SER A 78 -5.15 8.78 1.83
N PHE A 79 -5.02 8.93 0.51
CA PHE A 79 -5.02 7.80 -0.42
C PHE A 79 -3.78 6.93 -0.25
N ALA A 80 -2.59 7.50 -0.02
CA ALA A 80 -1.37 6.72 0.25
C ALA A 80 -1.53 5.86 1.51
N ARG A 81 -2.12 6.42 2.58
CA ARG A 81 -2.45 5.66 3.80
C ARG A 81 -3.49 4.58 3.54
N ARG A 82 -4.52 4.88 2.74
CA ARG A 82 -5.58 3.92 2.40
C ARG A 82 -5.02 2.74 1.62
N MET A 83 -4.18 3.01 0.63
CA MET A 83 -3.47 2.00 -0.16
C MET A 83 -2.57 1.12 0.70
N GLY A 84 -1.76 1.72 1.59
CA GLY A 84 -0.92 0.95 2.51
C GLY A 84 -1.72 0.00 3.41
N ARG A 85 -2.93 0.38 3.83
CA ARG A 85 -3.83 -0.47 4.63
C ARG A 85 -4.46 -1.64 3.86
N LEU A 86 -4.46 -1.58 2.53
CA LEU A 86 -4.94 -2.67 1.66
C LEU A 86 -3.83 -3.67 1.31
N THR A 87 -2.61 -3.46 1.81
CA THR A 87 -1.50 -4.40 1.64
C THR A 87 -1.32 -5.28 2.88
N PHE A 88 -0.77 -6.48 2.67
CA PHE A 88 -0.34 -7.41 3.73
C PHE A 88 1.01 -7.04 4.35
N ALA A 89 1.62 -5.93 3.90
CA ALA A 89 2.88 -5.42 4.44
C ALA A 89 2.62 -4.42 5.60
N ALA A 90 3.16 -4.71 6.78
CA ALA A 90 3.06 -3.82 7.92
C ALA A 90 3.92 -2.56 7.72
N SER A 91 5.02 -2.66 6.98
CA SER A 91 5.94 -1.56 6.65
C SER A 91 5.24 -0.37 5.99
N PHE A 92 4.34 -0.61 5.04
CA PHE A 92 3.58 0.42 4.31
C PHE A 92 2.62 1.24 5.17
N ARG A 93 2.44 0.86 6.44
CA ARG A 93 1.61 1.58 7.41
C ARG A 93 2.44 2.56 8.24
N HIS A 94 3.77 2.46 8.20
CA HIS A 94 4.67 3.36 8.90
C HIS A 94 4.65 4.76 8.26
N PRO A 95 4.60 5.86 9.03
CA PRO A 95 4.51 7.22 8.49
C PRO A 95 5.67 7.57 7.53
N LEU A 96 6.85 7.00 7.75
CA LEU A 96 7.99 7.16 6.83
C LEU A 96 7.71 6.58 5.44
N HIS A 97 7.06 5.42 5.36
CA HIS A 97 6.76 4.76 4.08
C HIS A 97 5.67 5.53 3.33
N VAL A 98 4.65 5.98 4.05
CA VAL A 98 3.62 6.89 3.50
C VAL A 98 4.26 8.18 2.98
N GLY A 99 5.19 8.77 3.75
CA GLY A 99 5.93 9.95 3.32
C GLY A 99 6.71 9.71 2.03
N LEU A 100 7.41 8.57 1.94
CA LEU A 100 8.16 8.19 0.74
C LEU A 100 7.25 8.02 -0.47
N SER A 101 6.07 7.38 -0.31
CA SER A 101 5.05 7.30 -1.36
C SER A 101 4.61 8.69 -1.82
N VAL A 102 4.25 9.58 -0.88
CA VAL A 102 3.82 10.96 -1.18
C VAL A 102 4.90 11.71 -1.97
N PHE A 103 6.16 11.66 -1.51
CA PHE A 103 7.28 12.29 -2.22
C PHE A 103 7.52 11.69 -3.60
N GLY A 104 7.36 10.37 -3.74
CA GLY A 104 7.44 9.69 -5.03
C GLY A 104 6.38 10.19 -6.02
N TYR A 105 5.11 10.28 -5.58
CA TYR A 105 4.02 10.82 -6.42
C TYR A 105 4.23 12.29 -6.78
N LEU A 106 4.72 13.11 -5.84
CA LEU A 106 5.10 14.51 -6.12
C LEU A 106 6.24 14.59 -7.12
N GLY A 107 7.25 13.71 -7.02
CA GLY A 107 8.35 13.63 -7.99
C GLY A 107 7.87 13.25 -9.39
N MET A 108 6.98 12.26 -9.49
CA MET A 108 6.37 11.87 -10.77
C MET A 108 5.54 13.00 -11.39
N ALA A 109 4.72 13.69 -10.58
CA ALA A 109 3.97 14.86 -11.05
C ALA A 109 4.91 16.01 -11.45
N GLY A 110 5.93 16.30 -10.65
CA GLY A 110 6.92 17.36 -10.95
C GLY A 110 7.67 17.12 -12.26
N SER A 111 7.91 15.86 -12.63
CA SER A 111 8.51 15.51 -13.93
C SER A 111 7.65 15.91 -15.13
N LEU A 112 6.34 16.08 -14.95
CA LEU A 112 5.41 16.58 -15.98
C LEU A 112 5.35 18.10 -16.02
N VAL A 113 5.44 18.74 -14.86
CA VAL A 113 5.35 20.20 -14.74
C VAL A 113 6.58 20.89 -15.36
N LEU A 114 7.77 20.32 -15.18
CA LEU A 114 9.04 20.87 -15.67
C LEU A 114 9.05 21.14 -17.20
N PRO A 115 8.73 20.16 -18.06
CA PRO A 115 8.63 20.40 -19.50
C PRO A 115 7.58 21.45 -19.87
N VAL A 116 6.48 21.51 -19.13
CA VAL A 116 5.36 22.39 -19.46
C VAL A 116 5.68 23.83 -19.14
N VAL A 117 6.22 24.11 -17.96
CA VAL A 117 6.75 25.43 -17.60
C VAL A 117 7.81 25.88 -18.63
N SER A 118 8.68 24.95 -19.04
CA SER A 118 9.72 25.22 -20.05
C SER A 118 9.13 25.54 -21.42
N LEU A 119 8.07 24.84 -21.84
CA LEU A 119 7.42 25.01 -23.15
C LEU A 119 6.53 26.25 -23.20
N THR A 120 5.85 26.61 -22.11
CA THR A 120 4.96 27.79 -22.03
C THR A 120 5.72 29.11 -21.94
N GLY A 121 7.04 29.09 -21.79
CA GLY A 121 7.85 30.30 -21.73
C GLY A 121 7.59 31.14 -20.49
N VAL A 122 6.98 30.54 -19.45
CA VAL A 122 6.98 31.12 -18.10
C VAL A 122 8.44 31.17 -17.69
N PRO A 123 9.03 32.37 -17.51
CA PRO A 123 10.46 32.48 -17.27
C PRO A 123 10.81 31.64 -16.03
N PRO A 124 11.84 30.78 -16.09
CA PRO A 124 12.32 30.12 -14.89
C PRO A 124 12.73 31.22 -13.93
N ALA A 125 12.14 31.20 -12.73
CA ALA A 125 12.21 32.18 -11.64
C ALA A 125 13.62 32.52 -11.09
N VAL A 126 14.66 32.35 -11.90
CA VAL A 126 16.07 32.39 -11.51
C VAL A 126 16.74 33.70 -11.94
N ALA A 127 16.14 34.48 -12.85
CA ALA A 127 16.76 35.70 -13.37
C ALA A 127 16.34 37.00 -12.63
N ASP A 128 15.11 37.09 -12.11
CA ASP A 128 14.59 38.29 -11.42
C ASP A 128 13.66 37.90 -10.26
N GLY A 129 14.20 37.24 -9.23
CA GLY A 129 13.44 36.85 -8.04
C GLY A 129 12.37 35.78 -8.31
N VAL A 130 11.95 35.11 -7.24
CA VAL A 130 10.90 34.09 -7.32
C VAL A 130 9.56 34.75 -7.07
N ASP A 131 8.72 34.87 -8.12
CA ASP A 131 7.35 35.36 -7.94
C ASP A 131 6.53 34.36 -7.10
N ALA A 132 5.87 34.86 -6.07
CA ALA A 132 5.04 34.06 -5.19
C ALA A 132 3.88 33.39 -5.96
N VAL A 133 3.41 34.04 -7.03
CA VAL A 133 2.36 33.52 -7.91
C VAL A 133 2.84 32.27 -8.65
N ASP A 134 4.06 32.30 -9.20
CA ASP A 134 4.64 31.18 -9.93
C ASP A 134 4.85 29.97 -9.02
N VAL A 135 5.35 30.19 -7.80
CA VAL A 135 5.50 29.12 -6.80
C VAL A 135 4.15 28.52 -6.42
N ALA A 136 3.15 29.36 -6.18
CA ALA A 136 1.82 28.90 -5.80
C ALA A 136 1.16 28.11 -6.93
N LEU A 137 1.32 28.54 -8.18
CA LEU A 137 0.81 27.85 -9.36
C LEU A 137 1.52 26.50 -9.58
N VAL A 138 2.85 26.47 -9.53
CA VAL A 138 3.64 25.22 -9.65
C VAL A 138 3.27 24.23 -8.55
N SER A 139 3.13 24.72 -7.31
CA SER A 139 2.67 23.91 -6.17
C SER A 139 1.27 23.33 -6.44
N LEU A 140 0.33 24.17 -6.88
CA LEU A 140 -1.05 23.77 -7.15
C LEU A 140 -1.11 22.67 -8.21
N VAL A 141 -0.46 22.89 -9.35
CA VAL A 141 -0.44 21.92 -10.46
C VAL A 141 0.23 20.62 -10.02
N THR A 142 1.40 20.70 -9.37
CA THR A 142 2.15 19.50 -8.93
C THR A 142 1.36 18.67 -7.93
N THR A 143 0.81 19.30 -6.90
CA THR A 143 0.06 18.60 -5.84
C THR A 143 -1.26 18.03 -6.37
N THR A 144 -1.96 18.75 -7.26
CA THR A 144 -3.20 18.29 -7.88
C THR A 144 -2.95 17.09 -8.80
N LEU A 145 -1.92 17.15 -9.65
CA LEU A 145 -1.55 16.02 -10.50
C LEU A 145 -1.16 14.80 -9.68
N ALA A 146 -0.34 14.97 -8.64
CA ALA A 146 0.04 13.89 -7.75
C ALA A 146 -1.18 13.26 -7.05
N ALA A 147 -2.12 14.09 -6.58
CA ALA A 147 -3.38 13.64 -5.99
C ALA A 147 -4.25 12.88 -6.99
N LEU A 148 -4.41 13.38 -8.21
CA LEU A 148 -5.13 12.69 -9.28
C LEU A 148 -4.47 11.35 -9.62
N LEU A 149 -3.14 11.33 -9.65
CA LEU A 149 -2.37 10.15 -10.02
C LEU A 149 -2.62 9.01 -9.02
N ILE A 150 -2.57 9.31 -7.71
CA ILE A 150 -2.86 8.29 -6.70
C ILE A 150 -4.34 7.90 -6.64
N VAL A 151 -5.26 8.83 -6.92
CA VAL A 151 -6.71 8.55 -6.93
C VAL A 151 -7.08 7.65 -8.09
N GLU A 152 -6.57 7.93 -9.29
CA GLU A 152 -6.76 7.09 -10.48
C GLU A 152 -6.11 5.72 -10.30
N PHE A 153 -4.89 5.69 -9.72
CA PHE A 153 -4.24 4.43 -9.40
C PHE A 153 -5.02 3.62 -8.35
N TYR A 154 -5.59 4.27 -7.32
CA TYR A 154 -6.52 3.64 -6.38
C TYR A 154 -7.80 3.15 -7.07
N ALA A 155 -8.37 3.89 -8.02
CA ALA A 155 -9.56 3.45 -8.74
C ALA A 155 -9.32 2.14 -9.52
N LEU A 156 -8.08 1.91 -9.96
CA LEU A 156 -7.69 0.63 -10.55
C LEU A 156 -7.66 -0.52 -9.52
N PHE A 157 -7.48 -0.25 -8.21
CA PHE A 157 -7.62 -1.28 -7.16
C PHE A 157 -9.06 -1.80 -7.09
N ASP A 158 -10.04 -0.91 -7.13
CA ASP A 158 -11.46 -1.30 -7.03
C ASP A 158 -11.93 -2.09 -8.28
N LEU A 159 -11.23 -1.95 -9.42
CA LEU A 159 -11.53 -2.68 -10.66
C LEU A 159 -10.89 -4.07 -10.74
N GLU A 160 -9.87 -4.37 -9.91
CA GLU A 160 -9.17 -5.67 -9.90
C GLU A 160 -9.73 -6.63 -8.82
N ASP A 161 -10.93 -6.36 -8.27
CA ASP A 161 -11.61 -7.19 -7.26
C ASP A 161 -10.75 -7.53 -6.03
N TYR A 162 -9.87 -6.61 -5.60
CA TYR A 162 -9.03 -6.84 -4.43
C TYR A 162 -9.85 -6.98 -3.14
N PRO A 163 -9.40 -7.84 -2.20
CA PRO A 163 -10.10 -8.04 -0.95
C PRO A 163 -10.14 -6.74 -0.16
N SER A 164 -11.32 -6.42 0.35
CA SER A 164 -11.49 -5.21 1.15
C SER A 164 -10.72 -5.32 2.47
N LYS A 165 -10.39 -4.18 3.10
CA LYS A 165 -9.80 -4.17 4.45
C LYS A 165 -10.61 -5.03 5.45
N ARG A 166 -11.94 -5.00 5.32
CA ARG A 166 -12.84 -5.77 6.19
C ARG A 166 -12.65 -7.27 5.96
N GLU A 167 -12.58 -7.69 4.71
CA GLU A 167 -12.38 -9.08 4.33
C GLU A 167 -11.04 -9.61 4.83
N ILE A 168 -9.94 -8.90 4.57
CA ILE A 168 -8.61 -9.22 5.10
C ILE A 168 -8.68 -9.45 6.61
N ARG A 169 -9.23 -8.47 7.34
CA ARG A 169 -9.35 -8.54 8.80
C ARG A 169 -10.21 -9.72 9.27
N THR A 170 -11.34 -9.98 8.61
CA THR A 170 -12.28 -11.04 8.99
C THR A 170 -11.67 -12.41 8.75
N THR A 171 -11.05 -12.65 7.60
CA THR A 171 -10.43 -13.93 7.24
C THR A 171 -9.25 -14.23 8.16
N THR A 172 -8.34 -13.27 8.36
CA THR A 172 -7.18 -13.44 9.24
C THR A 172 -7.59 -13.75 10.69
N ARG A 173 -8.56 -13.01 11.24
CA ARG A 173 -9.09 -13.31 12.60
C ARG A 173 -9.86 -14.62 12.67
N GLY A 174 -10.56 -14.97 11.60
CA GLY A 174 -11.26 -16.25 11.50
C GLY A 174 -10.28 -17.41 11.62
N TRP A 175 -9.16 -17.34 10.90
CA TRP A 175 -8.10 -18.33 10.97
C TRP A 175 -7.43 -18.40 12.34
N VAL A 176 -7.00 -17.27 12.91
CA VAL A 176 -6.38 -17.24 14.26
C VAL A 176 -7.32 -17.85 15.31
N ARG A 177 -8.61 -17.53 15.26
CA ARG A 177 -9.59 -18.11 16.20
C ARG A 177 -9.78 -19.60 16.00
N ALA A 178 -9.75 -20.09 14.76
CA ALA A 178 -9.98 -21.49 14.48
C ALA A 178 -8.85 -22.42 14.97
N LEU A 179 -7.71 -21.88 15.41
CA LEU A 179 -6.68 -22.64 16.13
C LEU A 179 -7.20 -23.23 17.46
N ASP A 180 -8.31 -22.72 17.99
CA ASP A 180 -8.99 -23.24 19.19
C ASP A 180 -9.59 -24.65 19.00
N TRP A 181 -9.58 -25.22 17.78
CA TRP A 181 -10.10 -26.56 17.53
C TRP A 181 -9.46 -27.64 18.41
N CYS A 182 -8.20 -27.41 18.81
CA CYS A 182 -7.45 -28.30 19.68
C CYS A 182 -7.93 -28.23 21.14
N GLU A 183 -8.75 -27.27 21.55
CA GLU A 183 -9.25 -27.18 22.93
C GLU A 183 -10.47 -28.09 23.17
N GLU A 184 -11.12 -28.55 22.10
CA GLU A 184 -12.30 -29.40 22.19
C GLU A 184 -11.94 -30.83 22.65
N PRO A 185 -12.80 -31.51 23.44
CA PRO A 185 -12.49 -32.85 23.94
C PRO A 185 -12.40 -33.91 22.85
N ASP A 186 -11.53 -34.90 23.06
CA ASP A 186 -11.32 -36.03 22.15
C ASP A 186 -12.59 -36.86 21.91
N GLY A 187 -12.72 -37.37 20.68
CA GLY A 187 -13.85 -38.23 20.28
C GLY A 187 -15.18 -37.49 20.14
N THR A 188 -15.24 -36.18 20.40
CA THR A 188 -16.49 -35.42 20.26
C THR A 188 -16.80 -35.08 18.80
N ARG A 189 -18.10 -34.95 18.48
CA ARG A 189 -18.55 -34.39 17.20
C ARG A 189 -18.06 -32.96 17.00
N ARG A 190 -18.06 -32.17 18.08
CA ARG A 190 -17.66 -30.76 18.08
C ARG A 190 -16.19 -30.56 17.69
N LYS A 191 -15.28 -31.40 18.19
CA LYS A 191 -13.85 -31.37 17.78
C LYS A 191 -13.69 -31.58 16.27
N ARG A 192 -14.44 -32.52 15.68
CA ARG A 192 -14.43 -32.75 14.22
C ARG A 192 -14.96 -31.54 13.45
N GLU A 193 -16.05 -30.93 13.91
CA GLU A 193 -16.61 -29.72 13.28
C GLU A 193 -15.64 -28.54 13.35
N ARG A 194 -14.98 -28.32 14.49
CA ARG A 194 -13.98 -27.26 14.65
C ARG A 194 -12.72 -27.49 13.83
N TYR A 195 -12.25 -28.73 13.75
CA TYR A 195 -11.10 -29.06 12.89
C TYR A 195 -11.42 -28.81 11.41
N GLU A 196 -12.63 -29.14 10.96
CA GLU A 196 -13.06 -28.84 9.60
C GLU A 196 -13.19 -27.33 9.36
N GLU A 197 -13.71 -26.58 10.33
CA GLU A 197 -13.70 -25.10 10.29
C GLU A 197 -12.27 -24.56 10.18
N PHE A 198 -11.32 -25.08 10.97
CA PHE A 198 -9.91 -24.70 10.88
C PHE A 198 -9.31 -24.94 9.49
N ARG A 199 -9.61 -26.09 8.88
CA ARG A 199 -9.19 -26.38 7.50
C ARG A 199 -9.79 -25.39 6.51
N GLN A 200 -11.09 -25.14 6.58
CA GLN A 200 -11.75 -24.18 5.72
C GLN A 200 -11.16 -22.77 5.88
N ARG A 201 -10.87 -22.33 7.11
CA ARG A 201 -10.25 -21.03 7.37
C ARG A 201 -8.80 -20.94 6.88
N THR A 202 -8.10 -22.07 6.88
CA THR A 202 -6.75 -22.17 6.32
C THR A 202 -6.82 -21.98 4.81
N ASP A 203 -7.77 -22.64 4.14
CA ASP A 203 -7.99 -22.48 2.69
C ASP A 203 -8.45 -21.05 2.32
N ASP A 204 -9.38 -20.46 3.10
CA ASP A 204 -9.81 -19.07 2.94
C ASP A 204 -8.62 -18.09 3.05
N LEU A 205 -7.70 -18.32 4.00
CA LEU A 205 -6.52 -17.49 4.20
C LEU A 205 -5.48 -17.68 3.10
N SER A 206 -5.26 -18.90 2.62
CA SER A 206 -4.40 -19.17 1.46
C SER A 206 -4.89 -18.41 0.23
N ALA A 207 -6.19 -18.54 -0.10
CA ALA A 207 -6.79 -17.84 -1.24
C ALA A 207 -6.70 -16.31 -1.09
N LEU A 208 -6.82 -15.80 0.13
CA LEU A 208 -6.65 -14.38 0.42
C LEU A 208 -5.19 -13.91 0.20
N LEU A 209 -4.20 -14.73 0.53
CA LEU A 209 -2.77 -14.40 0.40
C LEU A 209 -2.29 -14.40 -1.05
N GLU A 210 -3.01 -15.03 -1.99
CA GLU A 210 -2.75 -14.89 -3.43
C GLU A 210 -2.77 -13.42 -3.91
N TYR A 211 -3.49 -12.55 -3.19
CA TYR A 211 -3.56 -11.12 -3.49
C TYR A 211 -2.39 -10.30 -2.92
N ALA A 212 -1.45 -10.94 -2.19
CA ALA A 212 -0.30 -10.29 -1.59
C ALA A 212 0.76 -9.92 -2.63
N ALA A 213 0.80 -8.64 -3.00
CA ALA A 213 1.67 -8.15 -4.08
C ALA A 213 2.93 -7.41 -3.61
N THR A 214 3.07 -7.08 -2.33
CA THR A 214 4.31 -6.50 -1.79
C THR A 214 5.34 -7.59 -1.50
N ALA A 215 6.63 -7.26 -1.43
CA ALA A 215 7.67 -8.22 -1.07
C ALA A 215 7.38 -8.89 0.29
N GLU A 216 7.13 -8.09 1.33
CA GLU A 216 6.77 -8.57 2.68
C GLU A 216 5.47 -9.42 2.67
N GLY A 217 4.51 -9.07 1.81
CA GLY A 217 3.27 -9.82 1.67
C GLY A 217 3.47 -11.18 1.00
N ARG A 218 4.30 -11.24 -0.05
CA ARG A 218 4.67 -12.49 -0.72
C ARG A 218 5.47 -13.41 0.19
N GLU A 219 6.39 -12.85 0.98
CA GLU A 219 7.12 -13.59 2.01
C GLU A 219 6.16 -14.20 3.04
N LEU A 220 5.22 -13.42 3.57
CA LEU A 220 4.19 -13.93 4.47
C LEU A 220 3.34 -15.05 3.83
N GLY A 221 2.98 -14.90 2.55
CA GLY A 221 2.28 -15.93 1.79
C GLY A 221 3.08 -17.22 1.69
N GLY A 222 4.36 -17.13 1.30
CA GLY A 222 5.26 -18.28 1.21
C GLY A 222 5.48 -18.98 2.55
N ASP A 223 5.76 -18.22 3.61
CA ASP A 223 5.93 -18.78 4.96
C ASP A 223 4.67 -19.52 5.44
N PHE A 224 3.49 -18.99 5.11
CA PHE A 224 2.22 -19.62 5.44
C PHE A 224 1.99 -20.91 4.64
N GLU A 225 2.20 -20.88 3.33
CA GLU A 225 2.06 -22.06 2.45
C GLU A 225 3.04 -23.18 2.84
N ASP A 226 4.30 -22.83 3.11
CA ASP A 226 5.32 -23.76 3.58
C ASP A 226 4.89 -24.40 4.90
N TRP A 227 4.42 -23.60 5.86
CA TRP A 227 3.89 -24.11 7.13
C TRP A 227 2.69 -25.05 6.94
N VAL A 228 1.73 -24.67 6.08
CA VAL A 228 0.55 -25.51 5.77
C VAL A 228 0.96 -26.84 5.18
N ALA A 229 1.87 -26.84 4.20
CA ALA A 229 2.36 -28.06 3.55
C ALA A 229 3.02 -29.01 4.55
N ASP A 230 3.81 -28.45 5.46
CA ASP A 230 4.52 -29.17 6.51
C ASP A 230 3.59 -29.71 7.60
N TYR A 231 2.55 -28.94 7.96
CA TYR A 231 1.53 -29.28 8.94
C TYR A 231 0.61 -30.40 8.44
N GLN A 232 0.20 -30.35 7.17
CA GLN A 232 -0.70 -31.34 6.56
C GLN A 232 -0.06 -32.73 6.42
N GLN A 233 1.27 -32.82 6.36
CA GLN A 233 2.00 -34.10 6.36
C GLN A 233 2.01 -34.79 7.72
N GLN A 234 1.65 -34.08 8.79
CA GLN A 234 1.68 -34.62 10.15
C GLN A 234 0.42 -35.44 10.46
N SER A 235 0.55 -36.40 11.37
CA SER A 235 -0.61 -37.09 11.94
C SER A 235 -1.49 -36.12 12.73
N LEU A 236 -2.79 -36.41 12.87
CA LEU A 236 -3.72 -35.54 13.62
C LEU A 236 -3.26 -35.26 15.06
N LEU A 237 -2.64 -36.25 15.73
CA LEU A 237 -2.05 -36.09 17.07
C LEU A 237 -0.88 -35.10 17.07
N SER A 238 -0.03 -35.17 16.04
CA SER A 238 1.10 -34.25 15.87
C SER A 238 0.62 -32.84 15.53
N GLN A 239 -0.40 -32.72 14.68
CA GLN A 239 -1.07 -31.45 14.35
C GLN A 239 -1.63 -30.77 15.59
N GLU A 240 -2.31 -31.52 16.46
CA GLU A 240 -2.80 -31.02 17.73
C GLU A 240 -1.67 -30.58 18.67
N ALA A 241 -0.60 -31.37 18.75
CA ALA A 241 0.58 -31.04 19.56
C ALA A 241 1.31 -29.78 19.05
N ILE A 242 1.36 -29.55 17.73
CA ILE A 242 1.91 -28.33 17.13
C ILE A 242 1.06 -27.13 17.52
N VAL A 243 -0.26 -27.21 17.43
CA VAL A 243 -1.13 -26.07 17.75
C VAL A 243 -1.07 -25.74 19.25
N ARG A 244 -1.12 -26.77 20.12
CA ARG A 244 -1.04 -26.58 21.58
C ARG A 244 0.36 -26.22 22.10
N GLY A 245 1.41 -26.47 21.32
CA GLY A 245 2.80 -26.37 21.76
C GLY A 245 3.22 -27.46 22.76
N ASP A 246 2.42 -28.51 22.94
CA ASP A 246 2.67 -29.59 23.91
C ASP A 246 3.52 -30.70 23.29
N THR A 247 4.80 -30.42 23.07
CA THR A 247 5.72 -31.37 22.45
C THR A 247 7.16 -31.24 22.93
N ARG A 248 7.82 -32.40 23.07
CA ARG A 248 9.27 -32.52 23.36
C ARG A 248 10.10 -32.82 22.12
N ASN A 249 9.45 -33.03 20.97
CA ASN A 249 10.13 -33.27 19.70
C ASN A 249 10.53 -31.92 19.10
N GLN A 250 11.83 -31.71 18.86
CA GLN A 250 12.37 -30.46 18.35
C GLN A 250 11.70 -30.03 17.03
N ARG A 251 11.43 -30.97 16.11
CA ARG A 251 10.75 -30.65 14.84
C ARG A 251 9.34 -30.07 15.05
N LEU A 252 8.59 -30.62 15.99
CA LEU A 252 7.24 -30.12 16.30
C LEU A 252 7.29 -28.79 17.06
N GLN A 253 8.33 -28.56 17.88
CA GLN A 253 8.58 -27.27 18.51
C GLN A 253 8.93 -26.19 17.48
N ASP A 254 9.71 -26.54 16.45
CA ASP A 254 10.04 -25.63 15.35
C ASP A 254 8.77 -25.23 14.58
N GLN A 255 7.89 -26.19 14.29
CA GLN A 255 6.60 -25.92 13.65
C GLN A 255 5.65 -25.09 14.52
N HIS A 256 5.65 -25.29 15.85
CA HIS A 256 4.89 -24.45 16.76
C HIS A 256 5.42 -23.00 16.79
N ARG A 257 6.75 -22.83 16.81
CA ARG A 257 7.36 -21.49 16.74
C ARG A 257 7.05 -20.77 15.43
N SER A 258 7.09 -21.49 14.31
CA SER A 258 6.66 -20.96 13.00
C SER A 258 5.19 -20.55 13.01
N LEU A 259 4.31 -21.38 13.58
CA LEU A 259 2.90 -21.02 13.78
C LEU A 259 2.74 -19.74 14.62
N GLN A 260 3.47 -19.61 15.73
CA GLN A 260 3.41 -18.43 16.59
C GLN A 260 3.86 -17.15 15.86
N ASP A 261 4.95 -17.22 15.08
CA ASP A 261 5.39 -16.08 14.26
C ASP A 261 4.32 -15.66 13.23
N LEU A 262 3.70 -16.64 12.56
CA LEU A 262 2.59 -16.39 11.64
C LEU A 262 1.40 -15.74 12.35
N VAL A 263 0.99 -16.28 13.51
CA VAL A 263 -0.09 -15.71 14.33
C VAL A 263 0.22 -14.26 14.69
N ASP A 264 1.42 -13.97 15.21
CA ASP A 264 1.82 -12.60 15.59
C ASP A 264 1.82 -11.63 14.39
N ARG A 265 2.22 -12.09 13.21
CA ARG A 265 2.18 -11.30 11.97
C ARG A 265 0.73 -11.04 11.52
N PHE A 266 -0.11 -12.07 11.55
CA PHE A 266 -1.52 -11.99 11.18
C PHE A 266 -2.36 -11.16 12.16
N GLU A 267 -2.09 -11.26 13.46
CA GLU A 267 -2.73 -10.43 14.48
C GLU A 267 -2.41 -8.95 14.26
N ARG A 268 -1.13 -8.61 14.02
CA ARG A 268 -0.72 -7.25 13.63
C ARG A 268 -1.46 -6.74 12.40
N ILE A 269 -1.69 -7.59 11.39
CA ILE A 269 -2.47 -7.22 10.20
C ILE A 269 -3.93 -6.94 10.57
N SER A 270 -4.50 -7.70 11.51
CA SER A 270 -5.94 -7.70 11.85
C SER A 270 -6.37 -6.69 12.93
N GLU A 271 -5.47 -6.25 13.80
CA GLU A 271 -5.72 -5.23 14.83
C GLU A 271 -5.72 -3.79 14.28
N MET A 272 -5.21 -3.61 13.07
CA MET A 272 -4.93 -2.32 12.44
C MET A 272 -5.99 -1.84 11.44
#